data_AF-A0A7Y9FDW5-F1
#
_entry.id   AF-A0A7Y9FDW5-F1
#
_cell.length_a   1.000
_cell.length_b   1.000
_cell.length_c   1.000
_cell.angle_alpha   90.00
_cell.angle_beta   90.00
_cell.angle_gamma   90.00
#
_symmetry.space_group_name_H-M   'P 1'
#
loop_
_entity.id
_entity.type
_entity.pdbx_description
1 polymer ?
#
loop_
_entity_poly.entity_id
_entity_poly.type
_entity_poly.pdbx_seq_one_letter_code
_entity_poly.pdbx_strand_id
1 'polypeptide(L)'
;MSFYKTVVDTAVRNSSHSIILDLVPAGSTVLDVGCASGYLARALVERGCTVSGVEYDAADAEEARDVLERLEIADLNARALDDIFEPGTFDAVVFGDVLEHVLDPAAALRSARALLRPGGAVIVSIPNVAHGALRLSLLLGEWDYQDTGLLDRTHIRFYTHDSLVGLLRSAGLAPTEIHATVFDPLGTEVPIDAGRLPAPVVEWVRDQPHASVYQFVLRAEPSEDPAAVEVPDVRPAVQLERPHDEHTRRAEEVQALVEAASSDAQTQATTITDLRHRLMTSRDHAIGAEAELGVARRELEWAHAEIGKAQADAIDAHARLRAALDEVTALRQQMRRAHLLGPIVPIGRRVKAAARRAVRG
;
A
#
# COMPACT_ATOMS: atom_id res chain seq x y z
N MET A 1 -37.26 -31.49 1.00
CA MET A 1 -37.44 -31.09 -0.42
C MET A 1 -36.04 -30.74 -0.86
N SER A 2 -35.40 -31.52 -1.73
CA SER A 2 -34.00 -31.28 -2.09
C SER A 2 -33.84 -29.89 -2.70
N PHE A 3 -32.88 -29.14 -2.16
CA PHE A 3 -32.57 -27.78 -2.61
C PHE A 3 -31.69 -27.76 -3.86
N TYR A 4 -31.19 -28.93 -4.32
CA TYR A 4 -30.24 -29.06 -5.44
C TYR A 4 -30.90 -29.57 -6.73
N LYS A 5 -32.07 -29.01 -7.09
CA LYS A 5 -32.68 -29.26 -8.40
C LYS A 5 -32.22 -28.21 -9.40
N THR A 6 -31.18 -28.54 -10.15
CA THR A 6 -30.59 -27.67 -11.17
C THR A 6 -30.53 -28.38 -12.52
N VAL A 7 -30.69 -27.62 -13.61
CA VAL A 7 -30.34 -28.08 -14.96
C VAL A 7 -29.06 -27.36 -15.37
N VAL A 8 -28.05 -28.10 -15.80
CA VAL A 8 -26.78 -27.52 -16.21
C VAL A 8 -26.97 -26.79 -17.54
N ASP A 9 -26.98 -25.45 -17.49
CA ASP A 9 -26.98 -24.62 -18.68
C ASP A 9 -25.53 -24.39 -19.16
N THR A 10 -25.11 -25.18 -20.14
CA THR A 10 -23.77 -25.07 -20.74
C THR A 10 -23.51 -23.74 -21.46
N ALA A 11 -24.54 -22.92 -21.73
CA ALA A 11 -24.37 -21.58 -22.28
C ALA A 11 -23.88 -20.58 -21.22
N VAL A 12 -24.15 -20.83 -19.93
CA VAL A 12 -23.70 -19.99 -18.83
C VAL A 12 -22.26 -20.34 -18.48
N ARG A 13 -21.31 -19.54 -18.97
CA ARG A 13 -19.88 -19.75 -18.74
C ARG A 13 -19.45 -19.50 -17.30
N ASN A 14 -20.05 -18.53 -16.62
CA ASN A 14 -19.78 -18.24 -15.20
C ASN A 14 -20.53 -19.20 -14.27
N SER A 15 -20.31 -20.50 -14.46
CA SER A 15 -20.93 -21.59 -13.70
C SER A 15 -19.87 -22.63 -13.37
N SER A 16 -19.85 -23.11 -12.13
CA SER A 16 -18.92 -24.17 -11.71
C SER A 16 -19.13 -25.44 -12.52
N HIS A 17 -20.39 -25.82 -12.79
CA HIS A 17 -20.73 -26.98 -13.62
C HIS A 17 -20.19 -26.86 -15.03
N SER A 18 -20.32 -25.69 -15.67
CA SER A 18 -19.78 -25.46 -17.02
C SER A 18 -18.26 -25.59 -17.06
N ILE A 19 -17.57 -25.10 -16.04
CA ILE A 19 -16.10 -25.21 -15.95
C ILE A 19 -15.68 -26.66 -15.68
N ILE A 20 -16.35 -27.37 -14.75
CA ILE A 20 -16.12 -28.79 -14.47
C ILE A 20 -16.26 -29.61 -15.75
N LEU A 21 -17.34 -29.38 -16.48
CA LEU A 21 -17.60 -30.05 -17.74
C LEU A 21 -16.46 -29.85 -18.75
N ASP A 22 -15.88 -28.64 -18.83
CA ASP A 22 -14.77 -28.34 -19.74
C ASP A 22 -13.43 -28.91 -19.28
N LEU A 23 -13.26 -29.14 -17.97
CA LEU A 23 -12.09 -29.80 -17.38
C LEU A 23 -12.12 -31.34 -17.49
N VAL A 24 -13.29 -31.93 -17.66
CA VAL A 24 -13.46 -33.37 -17.87
C VAL A 24 -13.35 -33.70 -19.36
N PRO A 25 -12.36 -34.51 -19.81
CA PRO A 25 -12.27 -34.90 -21.21
C PRO A 25 -13.51 -35.67 -21.68
N ALA A 26 -14.00 -35.39 -22.88
CA ALA A 26 -15.11 -36.12 -23.48
C ALA A 26 -14.81 -37.62 -23.60
N GLY A 27 -15.81 -38.47 -23.40
CA GLY A 27 -15.63 -39.93 -23.44
C GLY A 27 -14.98 -40.55 -22.21
N SER A 28 -14.77 -39.79 -21.13
CA SER A 28 -14.10 -40.28 -19.91
C SER A 28 -14.97 -41.22 -19.08
N THR A 29 -14.33 -42.09 -18.30
CA THR A 29 -14.94 -42.79 -17.16
C THR A 29 -14.84 -41.90 -15.93
N VAL A 30 -15.97 -41.43 -15.40
CA VAL A 30 -16.04 -40.39 -14.36
C VAL A 30 -16.72 -40.91 -13.10
N LEU A 31 -16.19 -40.55 -11.94
CA LEU A 31 -16.89 -40.65 -10.65
C LEU A 31 -17.39 -39.27 -10.23
N ASP A 32 -18.70 -39.09 -10.13
CA ASP A 32 -19.35 -37.90 -9.59
C ASP A 32 -19.64 -38.09 -8.10
N VAL A 33 -18.81 -37.49 -7.24
CA VAL A 33 -18.94 -37.60 -5.79
C VAL A 33 -19.89 -36.52 -5.30
N GLY A 34 -20.95 -36.89 -4.57
CA GLY A 34 -22.04 -35.99 -4.22
C GLY A 34 -22.95 -35.69 -5.42
N CYS A 35 -23.32 -36.74 -6.17
CA CYS A 35 -23.98 -36.59 -7.47
C CYS A 35 -25.41 -36.02 -7.41
N ALA A 36 -26.01 -35.87 -6.22
CA ALA A 36 -27.36 -35.35 -6.00
C ALA A 36 -28.38 -36.02 -6.95
N SER A 37 -29.23 -35.24 -7.63
CA SER A 37 -30.21 -35.75 -8.61
C SER A 37 -29.60 -36.14 -9.98
N GLY A 38 -28.27 -36.20 -10.08
CA GLY A 38 -27.52 -36.58 -11.28
C GLY A 38 -27.49 -35.51 -12.36
N TYR A 39 -27.68 -34.23 -12.02
CA TYR A 39 -27.76 -33.15 -13.02
C TYR A 39 -26.43 -32.96 -13.78
N LEU A 40 -25.28 -33.05 -13.09
CA LEU A 40 -23.96 -32.97 -13.71
C LEU A 40 -23.67 -34.24 -14.53
N ALA A 41 -24.00 -35.40 -13.98
CA ALA A 41 -23.88 -36.69 -14.65
C ALA A 41 -24.60 -36.70 -16.01
N ARG A 42 -25.82 -36.12 -16.11
CA ARG A 42 -26.55 -36.01 -17.40
C ARG A 42 -25.74 -35.26 -18.45
N ALA A 43 -25.18 -34.10 -18.08
CA ALA A 43 -24.38 -33.29 -18.98
C ALA A 43 -23.05 -33.96 -19.37
N LEU A 44 -22.45 -34.74 -18.48
CA LEU A 44 -21.25 -35.55 -18.76
C LEU A 44 -21.56 -36.71 -19.72
N VAL A 45 -22.69 -37.39 -19.54
CA VAL A 45 -23.17 -38.47 -20.44
C VAL A 45 -23.43 -37.92 -21.84
N GLU A 46 -23.99 -36.72 -21.97
CA GLU A 46 -24.15 -36.04 -23.27
C GLU A 46 -22.81 -35.77 -23.97
N ARG A 47 -21.70 -35.65 -23.22
CA ARG A 47 -20.32 -35.58 -23.73
C ARG A 47 -19.68 -36.95 -23.98
N GLY A 48 -20.48 -38.02 -23.94
CA GLY A 48 -20.05 -39.40 -24.17
C GLY A 48 -19.34 -40.04 -22.98
N CYS A 49 -19.34 -39.41 -21.80
CA CYS A 49 -18.72 -39.98 -20.61
C CYS A 49 -19.58 -41.11 -20.03
N THR A 50 -18.91 -42.06 -19.38
CA THR A 50 -19.56 -43.07 -18.53
C THR A 50 -19.43 -42.62 -17.09
N VAL A 51 -20.54 -42.41 -16.38
CA VAL A 51 -20.54 -41.77 -15.05
C VAL A 51 -21.04 -42.75 -13.99
N SER A 52 -20.22 -42.97 -12.95
CA SER A 52 -20.65 -43.54 -11.67
C SER A 52 -20.86 -42.43 -10.64
N GLY A 53 -21.69 -42.65 -9.65
CA GLY A 53 -22.01 -41.63 -8.64
C GLY A 53 -22.06 -42.16 -7.20
N VAL A 54 -21.73 -41.28 -6.26
CA VAL A 54 -21.96 -41.48 -4.82
C VAL A 54 -22.83 -40.36 -4.29
N GLU A 55 -23.86 -40.69 -3.53
CA GLU A 55 -24.73 -39.71 -2.88
C GLU A 55 -25.15 -40.24 -1.49
N TYR A 56 -25.24 -39.37 -0.48
CA TYR A 56 -25.64 -39.80 0.87
C TYR A 56 -27.16 -39.72 1.07
N ASP A 57 -27.84 -38.79 0.40
CA ASP A 57 -29.30 -38.65 0.44
C ASP A 57 -29.95 -39.65 -0.52
N ALA A 58 -30.67 -40.62 0.04
CA ALA A 58 -31.29 -41.68 -0.74
C ALA A 58 -32.39 -41.20 -1.70
N ALA A 59 -33.04 -40.06 -1.41
CA ALA A 59 -34.09 -39.53 -2.29
C ALA A 59 -33.47 -38.87 -3.53
N ASP A 60 -32.41 -38.09 -3.36
CA ASP A 60 -31.68 -37.48 -4.48
C ASP A 60 -30.97 -38.53 -5.33
N ALA A 61 -30.32 -39.50 -4.67
CA ALA A 61 -29.68 -40.63 -5.34
C ALA A 61 -30.64 -41.37 -6.28
N GLU A 62 -31.89 -41.60 -5.85
CA GLU A 62 -32.88 -42.31 -6.65
C GLU A 62 -33.25 -41.53 -7.94
N GLU A 63 -33.24 -40.19 -7.92
CA GLU A 63 -33.47 -39.37 -9.12
C GLU A 63 -32.31 -39.47 -10.13
N ALA A 64 -31.09 -39.80 -9.67
CA ALA A 64 -29.89 -39.96 -10.50
C ALA A 64 -29.74 -41.38 -11.10
N ARG A 65 -30.45 -42.39 -10.56
CA ARG A 65 -30.23 -43.81 -10.84
C ARG A 65 -30.25 -44.16 -12.32
N ASP A 66 -31.17 -43.57 -13.09
CA ASP A 66 -31.34 -43.88 -14.52
C ASP A 66 -30.24 -43.29 -15.43
N VAL A 67 -29.40 -42.40 -14.89
CA VAL A 67 -28.33 -41.71 -15.64
C VAL A 67 -26.98 -42.37 -15.41
N LEU A 68 -26.76 -42.91 -14.21
CA LEU A 68 -25.47 -43.41 -13.76
C LEU A 68 -25.28 -44.88 -14.15
N GLU A 69 -24.07 -45.25 -14.57
CA GLU A 69 -23.68 -46.65 -14.79
C GLU A 69 -23.72 -47.44 -13.47
N ARG A 70 -23.27 -46.79 -12.39
CA ARG A 70 -23.30 -47.32 -11.03
C ARG A 70 -23.59 -46.19 -10.06
N LEU A 71 -24.53 -46.41 -9.16
CA LEU A 71 -24.89 -45.49 -8.09
C LEU A 71 -24.71 -46.18 -6.74
N GLU A 72 -24.05 -45.50 -5.82
CA GLU A 72 -23.83 -45.97 -4.46
C GLU A 72 -24.37 -44.95 -3.45
N ILE A 73 -25.21 -45.42 -2.52
CA ILE A 73 -25.71 -44.58 -1.44
C ILE A 73 -24.76 -44.71 -0.25
N ALA A 74 -23.95 -43.67 0.01
CA ALA A 74 -22.92 -43.72 1.04
C ALA A 74 -22.58 -42.33 1.62
N ASP A 75 -22.29 -42.31 2.92
CA ASP A 75 -21.73 -41.15 3.63
C ASP A 75 -20.19 -41.21 3.61
N LEU A 76 -19.57 -40.18 3.03
CA LEU A 76 -18.10 -40.05 2.92
C LEU A 76 -17.41 -39.87 4.28
N ASN A 77 -18.15 -39.52 5.32
CA ASN A 77 -17.63 -39.48 6.69
C ASN A 77 -17.53 -40.88 7.31
N ALA A 78 -18.23 -41.87 6.75
CA ALA A 78 -18.30 -43.24 7.26
C ALA A 78 -17.59 -44.26 6.38
N ARG A 79 -17.50 -44.02 5.07
CA ARG A 79 -16.85 -44.91 4.09
C ARG A 79 -15.94 -44.13 3.16
N ALA A 80 -14.73 -44.63 2.95
CA ALA A 80 -13.83 -44.11 1.94
C ALA A 80 -14.29 -44.57 0.54
N LEU A 81 -14.03 -43.77 -0.49
CA LEU A 81 -14.43 -44.08 -1.87
C LEU A 81 -13.74 -45.36 -2.40
N ASP A 82 -12.51 -45.63 -1.97
CA ASP A 82 -11.72 -46.83 -2.31
C ASP A 82 -12.16 -48.11 -1.58
N ASP A 83 -13.12 -48.01 -0.65
CA ASP A 83 -13.88 -49.16 -0.15
C ASP A 83 -15.11 -49.48 -1.03
N ILE A 84 -15.50 -48.55 -1.91
CA ILE A 84 -16.72 -48.62 -2.72
C ILE A 84 -16.40 -49.02 -4.17
N PHE A 85 -15.37 -48.40 -4.74
CA PHE A 85 -14.94 -48.59 -6.11
C PHE A 85 -13.54 -49.17 -6.17
N GLU A 86 -13.23 -49.84 -7.28
CA GLU A 86 -11.92 -50.43 -7.48
C GLU A 86 -10.86 -49.34 -7.76
N PRO A 87 -9.65 -49.43 -7.16
CA PRO A 87 -8.54 -48.54 -7.49
C PRO A 87 -8.21 -48.55 -8.99
N GLY A 88 -7.80 -47.39 -9.54
CA GLY A 88 -7.45 -47.29 -10.96
C GLY A 88 -8.61 -47.42 -11.95
N THR A 89 -9.83 -47.07 -11.53
CA THR A 89 -11.04 -47.21 -12.36
C THR A 89 -11.36 -45.98 -13.19
N PHE A 90 -11.12 -44.77 -12.69
CA PHE A 90 -11.65 -43.55 -13.29
C PHE A 90 -10.58 -42.70 -13.98
N ASP A 91 -10.95 -42.08 -15.10
CA ASP A 91 -10.15 -41.04 -15.74
C ASP A 91 -10.31 -39.70 -15.01
N ALA A 92 -11.48 -39.47 -14.40
CA ALA A 92 -11.77 -38.29 -13.58
C ALA A 92 -12.60 -38.62 -12.34
N VAL A 93 -12.26 -38.00 -11.20
CA VAL A 93 -13.12 -37.98 -10.00
C VAL A 93 -13.51 -36.54 -9.71
N VAL A 94 -14.80 -36.24 -9.66
CA VAL A 94 -15.34 -34.90 -9.49
C VAL A 94 -15.89 -34.73 -8.08
N PHE A 95 -15.47 -33.66 -7.39
CA PHE A 95 -16.09 -33.15 -6.17
C PHE A 95 -16.69 -31.78 -6.50
N GLY A 96 -17.96 -31.77 -6.92
CA GLY A 96 -18.70 -30.55 -7.20
C GLY A 96 -19.42 -30.04 -5.95
N ASP A 97 -18.81 -29.13 -5.21
CA ASP A 97 -19.40 -28.51 -4.01
C ASP A 97 -19.67 -29.54 -2.89
N VAL A 98 -18.63 -30.32 -2.56
CA VAL A 98 -18.70 -31.44 -1.58
C VAL A 98 -17.70 -31.31 -0.45
N LEU A 99 -16.48 -30.88 -0.73
CA LEU A 99 -15.37 -30.95 0.24
C LEU A 99 -15.57 -30.03 1.45
N GLU A 100 -16.38 -29.00 1.32
CA GLU A 100 -16.82 -28.07 2.34
C GLU A 100 -17.84 -28.66 3.33
N HIS A 101 -18.48 -29.77 2.96
CA HIS A 101 -19.48 -30.48 3.75
C HIS A 101 -18.94 -31.73 4.48
N VAL A 102 -17.70 -32.15 4.20
CA VAL A 102 -17.12 -33.37 4.78
C VAL A 102 -16.16 -33.08 5.94
N LEU A 103 -16.07 -34.02 6.89
CA LEU A 103 -15.23 -33.88 8.09
C LEU A 103 -13.74 -33.97 7.77
N ASP A 104 -13.32 -34.91 6.93
CA ASP A 104 -11.91 -35.08 6.52
C ASP A 104 -11.77 -35.04 4.98
N PRO A 105 -11.74 -33.83 4.38
CA PRO A 105 -11.62 -33.68 2.93
C PRO A 105 -10.27 -34.16 2.40
N ALA A 106 -9.22 -34.19 3.23
CA ALA A 106 -7.93 -34.73 2.82
C ALA A 106 -7.99 -36.26 2.65
N ALA A 107 -8.73 -36.95 3.54
CA ALA A 107 -9.00 -38.38 3.38
C ALA A 107 -9.84 -38.68 2.13
N ALA A 108 -10.89 -37.91 1.88
CA ALA A 108 -11.71 -38.05 0.67
C ALA A 108 -10.87 -37.88 -0.61
N LEU A 109 -9.98 -36.88 -0.65
CA LEU A 109 -9.07 -36.67 -1.78
C LEU A 109 -8.02 -37.78 -1.94
N ARG A 110 -7.46 -38.32 -0.84
CA ARG A 110 -6.53 -39.46 -0.91
C ARG A 110 -7.21 -40.71 -1.46
N SER A 111 -8.45 -40.95 -1.04
CA SER A 111 -9.28 -42.04 -1.52
C SER A 111 -9.60 -41.87 -3.01
N ALA A 112 -10.02 -40.67 -3.43
CA ALA A 112 -10.22 -40.35 -4.84
C ALA A 112 -8.94 -40.53 -5.68
N ARG A 113 -7.78 -40.11 -5.17
CA ARG A 113 -6.48 -40.32 -5.83
C ARG A 113 -6.19 -41.80 -6.08
N ALA A 114 -6.55 -42.70 -5.17
CA ALA A 114 -6.36 -44.15 -5.36
C ALA A 114 -7.26 -44.73 -6.46
N LEU A 115 -8.41 -44.11 -6.71
CA LEU A 115 -9.36 -44.51 -7.74
C LEU A 115 -8.97 -44.07 -9.16
N LEU A 116 -8.00 -43.17 -9.30
CA LEU A 116 -7.56 -42.66 -10.60
C LEU A 116 -6.72 -43.66 -11.38
N ARG A 117 -7.02 -43.80 -12.67
CA ARG A 117 -6.13 -44.41 -13.66
C ARG A 117 -4.84 -43.61 -13.80
N PRO A 118 -3.75 -44.20 -14.33
CA PRO A 118 -2.57 -43.44 -14.75
C PRO A 118 -2.97 -42.31 -15.72
N GLY A 119 -2.64 -41.06 -15.38
CA GLY A 119 -3.02 -39.88 -16.15
C GLY A 119 -4.42 -39.32 -15.83
N GLY A 120 -5.15 -39.92 -14.90
CA GLY A 120 -6.42 -39.39 -14.41
C GLY A 120 -6.25 -38.19 -13.48
N ALA A 121 -7.34 -37.44 -13.27
CA ALA A 121 -7.34 -36.23 -12.45
C ALA A 121 -8.52 -36.15 -11.48
N VAL A 122 -8.34 -35.44 -10.37
CA VAL A 122 -9.43 -34.97 -9.52
C VAL A 122 -9.84 -33.58 -10.00
N ILE A 123 -11.14 -33.36 -10.18
CA ILE A 123 -11.73 -32.04 -10.40
C ILE A 123 -12.45 -31.62 -9.12
N VAL A 124 -12.17 -30.43 -8.62
CA VAL A 124 -12.77 -29.89 -7.40
C VAL A 124 -13.41 -28.55 -7.71
N SER A 125 -14.62 -28.32 -7.22
CA SER A 125 -15.14 -26.97 -7.03
C SER A 125 -15.29 -26.68 -5.53
N ILE A 126 -14.88 -25.48 -5.10
CA ILE A 126 -14.91 -25.11 -3.68
C ILE A 126 -15.23 -23.61 -3.50
N PRO A 127 -16.17 -23.24 -2.62
CA PRO A 127 -16.47 -21.85 -2.26
C PRO A 127 -15.26 -21.13 -1.66
N ASN A 128 -15.07 -19.87 -2.01
CA ASN A 128 -13.98 -19.05 -1.50
C ASN A 128 -14.40 -18.26 -0.25
N VAL A 129 -13.94 -18.67 0.93
CA VAL A 129 -14.21 -17.92 2.18
C VAL A 129 -13.58 -16.53 2.19
N ALA A 130 -12.57 -16.30 1.34
CA ALA A 130 -11.95 -15.00 1.17
C ALA A 130 -12.62 -14.16 0.07
N HIS A 131 -13.82 -14.50 -0.41
CA HIS A 131 -14.57 -13.62 -1.31
C HIS A 131 -14.83 -12.26 -0.65
N GLY A 132 -14.83 -11.19 -1.44
CA GLY A 132 -14.95 -9.82 -0.95
C GLY A 132 -16.26 -9.58 -0.18
N ALA A 133 -17.35 -10.25 -0.58
CA ALA A 133 -18.63 -10.19 0.14
C ALA A 133 -18.48 -10.57 1.62
N LEU A 134 -17.79 -11.68 1.90
CA LEU A 134 -17.57 -12.15 3.27
C LEU A 134 -16.59 -11.23 4.03
N ARG A 135 -15.58 -10.68 3.36
CA ARG A 135 -14.68 -9.71 3.99
C ARG A 135 -15.43 -8.45 4.42
N LEU A 136 -16.31 -7.93 3.57
CA LEU A 136 -17.14 -6.75 3.90
C LEU A 136 -18.13 -7.06 5.02
N SER A 137 -18.80 -8.22 4.97
CA SER A 137 -19.69 -8.68 6.04
C SER A 137 -18.96 -8.79 7.39
N LEU A 138 -17.76 -9.39 7.40
CA LEU A 138 -16.93 -9.46 8.60
C LEU A 138 -16.49 -8.09 9.13
N LEU A 139 -16.17 -7.13 8.26
CA LEU A 139 -15.88 -5.74 8.68
C LEU A 139 -17.08 -5.06 9.34
N LEU A 140 -18.29 -5.46 8.97
CA LEU A 140 -19.54 -5.02 9.61
C LEU A 140 -19.88 -5.80 10.89
N GLY A 141 -19.11 -6.85 11.22
CA GLY A 141 -19.35 -7.74 12.35
C GLY A 141 -20.46 -8.77 12.10
N GLU A 142 -20.75 -9.07 10.83
CA GLU A 142 -21.85 -9.93 10.40
C GLU A 142 -21.33 -11.29 9.92
N TRP A 143 -22.08 -12.36 10.25
CA TRP A 143 -21.82 -13.73 9.81
C TRP A 143 -23.10 -14.57 9.92
N ASP A 144 -24.00 -14.37 8.95
CA ASP A 144 -25.34 -14.97 8.98
C ASP A 144 -25.44 -16.14 8.01
N TYR A 145 -25.48 -17.36 8.58
CA TYR A 145 -25.64 -18.58 7.81
C TYR A 145 -26.95 -18.59 7.00
N GLN A 146 -26.86 -19.05 5.75
CA GLN A 146 -27.93 -19.11 4.77
C GLN A 146 -28.30 -20.56 4.45
N ASP A 147 -29.36 -20.74 3.66
CA ASP A 147 -29.75 -22.05 3.11
C ASP A 147 -28.85 -22.51 1.95
N THR A 148 -28.16 -21.58 1.30
CA THR A 148 -27.34 -21.82 0.10
C THR A 148 -26.23 -20.76 0.01
N GLY A 149 -25.24 -20.99 -0.84
CA GLY A 149 -24.23 -19.98 -1.21
C GLY A 149 -23.00 -20.00 -0.31
N LEU A 150 -22.22 -18.91 -0.27
CA LEU A 150 -20.95 -18.86 0.46
C LEU A 150 -21.09 -19.14 1.96
N LEU A 151 -22.23 -18.74 2.54
CA LEU A 151 -22.58 -18.91 3.95
C LEU A 151 -23.60 -20.04 4.16
N ASP A 152 -23.68 -21.02 3.25
CA ASP A 152 -24.51 -22.21 3.48
C ASP A 152 -24.23 -22.81 4.87
N ARG A 153 -25.28 -23.00 5.67
CA ARG A 153 -25.19 -23.50 7.04
C ARG A 153 -24.59 -24.90 7.17
N THR A 154 -24.55 -25.65 6.07
CA THR A 154 -23.99 -26.99 6.01
C THR A 154 -22.49 -26.98 5.69
N HIS A 155 -21.89 -25.82 5.37
CA HIS A 155 -20.44 -25.66 5.24
C HIS A 155 -19.78 -25.74 6.61
N ILE A 156 -18.95 -26.78 6.80
CA ILE A 156 -18.17 -27.01 8.02
C ILE A 156 -16.66 -26.85 7.79
N ARG A 157 -16.23 -26.73 6.53
CA ARG A 157 -14.88 -26.38 6.13
C ARG A 157 -14.90 -25.16 5.21
N PHE A 158 -13.86 -24.33 5.33
CA PHE A 158 -13.75 -23.06 4.62
C PHE A 158 -12.36 -22.94 4.00
N TYR A 159 -12.31 -22.51 2.74
CA TYR A 159 -11.07 -22.48 1.97
C TYR A 159 -10.82 -21.12 1.33
N THR A 160 -9.59 -20.64 1.48
CA THR A 160 -8.94 -19.69 0.58
C THR A 160 -8.19 -20.46 -0.52
N HIS A 161 -7.75 -19.75 -1.57
CA HIS A 161 -6.86 -20.29 -2.60
C HIS A 161 -5.68 -21.11 -2.00
N ASP A 162 -4.92 -20.51 -1.09
CA ASP A 162 -3.70 -21.14 -0.55
C ASP A 162 -4.02 -22.36 0.31
N SER A 163 -5.10 -22.30 1.09
CA SER A 163 -5.53 -23.45 1.91
C SER A 163 -6.08 -24.61 1.07
N LEU A 164 -6.69 -24.31 -0.09
CA LEU A 164 -7.15 -25.32 -1.04
C LEU A 164 -5.96 -25.99 -1.74
N VAL A 165 -4.97 -25.21 -2.19
CA VAL A 165 -3.72 -25.76 -2.74
C VAL A 165 -3.00 -26.61 -1.68
N GLY A 166 -2.94 -26.15 -0.43
CA GLY A 166 -2.39 -26.92 0.69
C GLY A 166 -3.13 -28.24 0.92
N LEU A 167 -4.45 -28.23 0.86
CA LEU A 167 -5.29 -29.43 0.98
C LEU A 167 -4.95 -30.46 -0.10
N LEU A 168 -4.92 -30.06 -1.38
CA LEU A 168 -4.59 -30.95 -2.50
C LEU A 168 -3.20 -31.56 -2.34
N ARG A 169 -2.20 -30.73 -2.04
CA ARG A 169 -0.81 -31.18 -1.83
C ARG A 169 -0.72 -32.20 -0.70
N SER A 170 -1.44 -31.98 0.40
CA SER A 170 -1.48 -32.92 1.53
C SER A 170 -2.10 -34.28 1.17
N ALA A 171 -2.90 -34.33 0.09
CA ALA A 171 -3.49 -35.55 -0.45
C ALA A 171 -2.64 -36.21 -1.56
N GLY A 172 -1.45 -35.68 -1.87
CA GLY A 172 -0.61 -36.20 -2.94
C GLY A 172 -1.05 -35.77 -4.35
N LEU A 173 -1.79 -34.66 -4.44
CA LEU A 173 -2.29 -34.08 -5.68
C LEU A 173 -1.65 -32.73 -5.94
N ALA A 174 -1.31 -32.45 -7.19
CA ALA A 174 -0.80 -31.15 -7.63
C ALA A 174 -1.82 -30.47 -8.56
N PRO A 175 -2.19 -29.20 -8.31
CA PRO A 175 -3.08 -28.47 -9.22
C PRO A 175 -2.38 -28.24 -10.55
N THR A 176 -3.05 -28.57 -11.65
CA THR A 176 -2.55 -28.37 -13.02
C THR A 176 -3.30 -27.28 -13.77
N GLU A 177 -4.55 -27.02 -13.39
CA GLU A 177 -5.36 -25.91 -13.89
C GLU A 177 -6.22 -25.35 -12.77
N ILE A 178 -6.33 -24.01 -12.66
CA ILE A 178 -7.21 -23.34 -11.70
C ILE A 178 -8.07 -22.33 -12.45
N HIS A 179 -9.38 -22.53 -12.38
CA HIS A 179 -10.41 -21.65 -12.92
C HIS A 179 -11.27 -21.10 -11.78
N ALA A 180 -12.10 -20.10 -12.07
CA ALA A 180 -12.96 -19.50 -11.05
C ALA A 180 -14.27 -18.96 -11.63
N THR A 181 -15.36 -19.12 -10.88
CA THR A 181 -16.55 -18.28 -11.07
C THR A 181 -16.34 -16.94 -10.37
N VAL A 182 -16.80 -15.86 -10.99
CA VAL A 182 -16.56 -14.50 -10.50
C VAL A 182 -17.83 -13.69 -10.33
N PHE A 183 -17.91 -12.96 -9.22
CA PHE A 183 -19.00 -12.04 -8.90
C PHE A 183 -18.43 -10.80 -8.24
N ASP A 184 -19.10 -9.65 -8.40
CA ASP A 184 -18.75 -8.47 -7.62
C ASP A 184 -19.04 -8.75 -6.13
N PRO A 185 -18.21 -8.27 -5.18
CA PRO A 185 -18.46 -8.39 -3.75
C PRO A 185 -19.85 -7.93 -3.27
N LEU A 186 -20.50 -7.01 -3.98
CA LEU A 186 -21.86 -6.53 -3.68
C LEU A 186 -22.94 -7.16 -4.56
N GLY A 187 -22.55 -8.08 -5.46
CA GLY A 187 -23.42 -8.74 -6.44
C GLY A 187 -23.71 -10.21 -6.13
N THR A 188 -23.60 -10.63 -4.86
CA THR A 188 -23.88 -12.01 -4.43
C THR A 188 -25.13 -12.11 -3.57
N GLU A 189 -25.48 -13.32 -3.16
CA GLU A 189 -26.55 -13.64 -2.22
C GLU A 189 -26.28 -13.17 -0.78
N VAL A 190 -25.04 -12.76 -0.47
CA VAL A 190 -24.66 -12.29 0.87
C VAL A 190 -25.18 -10.85 1.05
N PRO A 191 -26.11 -10.61 2.00
CA PRO A 191 -26.64 -9.27 2.23
C PRO A 191 -25.57 -8.40 2.89
N ILE A 192 -25.22 -7.28 2.24
CA ILE A 192 -24.21 -6.34 2.74
C ILE A 192 -24.78 -4.94 2.68
N ASP A 193 -24.93 -4.29 3.83
CA ASP A 193 -25.19 -2.85 3.89
C ASP A 193 -23.88 -2.07 3.72
N ALA A 194 -23.37 -2.04 2.49
CA ALA A 194 -22.10 -1.41 2.14
C ALA A 194 -22.09 0.10 2.43
N GLY A 195 -23.26 0.73 2.56
CA GLY A 195 -23.41 2.13 2.96
C GLY A 195 -22.88 2.45 4.37
N ARG A 196 -22.74 1.43 5.23
CA ARG A 196 -22.14 1.54 6.56
C ARG A 196 -20.60 1.55 6.52
N LEU A 197 -20.00 1.25 5.37
CA LEU A 197 -18.54 1.27 5.19
C LEU A 197 -18.11 2.51 4.39
N PRO A 198 -16.93 3.08 4.69
CA PRO A 198 -16.36 4.12 3.83
C PRO A 198 -16.15 3.59 2.41
N ALA A 199 -16.57 4.34 1.40
CA ALA A 199 -16.44 3.93 0.00
C ALA A 199 -15.01 3.50 -0.41
N PRO A 200 -13.93 4.18 0.01
CA PRO A 200 -12.57 3.70 -0.26
C PRO A 200 -12.24 2.33 0.36
N VAL A 201 -12.89 1.94 1.45
CA VAL A 201 -12.70 0.61 2.06
C VAL A 201 -13.38 -0.46 1.21
N VAL A 202 -14.59 -0.19 0.71
CA VAL A 202 -15.29 -1.10 -0.21
C VAL A 202 -14.47 -1.32 -1.48
N GLU A 203 -13.97 -0.24 -2.09
CA GLU A 203 -13.11 -0.33 -3.27
C GLU A 203 -11.78 -1.02 -2.96
N TRP A 204 -11.18 -0.73 -1.81
CA TRP A 204 -9.97 -1.43 -1.39
C TRP A 204 -10.21 -2.94 -1.27
N VAL A 205 -11.36 -3.39 -0.74
CA VAL A 205 -11.73 -4.82 -0.69
C VAL A 205 -11.92 -5.39 -2.09
N ARG A 206 -12.63 -4.69 -2.98
CA ARG A 206 -12.81 -5.09 -4.39
C ARG A 206 -11.49 -5.32 -5.10
N ASP A 207 -10.49 -4.49 -4.82
CA ASP A 207 -9.16 -4.56 -5.42
C ASP A 207 -8.23 -5.62 -4.78
N GLN A 208 -8.68 -6.33 -3.74
CA GLN A 208 -7.86 -7.39 -3.14
C GLN A 208 -7.80 -8.65 -4.01
N PRO A 209 -6.69 -9.42 -3.95
CA PRO A 209 -6.58 -10.70 -4.64
C PRO A 209 -7.75 -11.63 -4.32
N HIS A 210 -8.32 -12.20 -5.39
CA HIS A 210 -9.44 -13.15 -5.36
C HIS A 210 -10.72 -12.61 -4.68
N ALA A 211 -10.85 -11.29 -4.49
CA ALA A 211 -12.04 -10.70 -3.89
C ALA A 211 -13.30 -10.91 -4.74
N SER A 212 -13.17 -11.01 -6.06
CA SER A 212 -14.27 -11.35 -6.97
C SER A 212 -14.40 -12.84 -7.24
N VAL A 213 -13.48 -13.68 -6.79
CA VAL A 213 -13.56 -15.13 -6.99
C VAL A 213 -14.54 -15.71 -6.00
N TYR A 214 -15.70 -16.10 -6.48
CA TYR A 214 -16.76 -16.69 -5.66
C TYR A 214 -16.45 -18.16 -5.36
N GLN A 215 -16.02 -18.90 -6.38
CA GLN A 215 -15.70 -20.31 -6.27
C GLN A 215 -14.48 -20.63 -7.11
N PHE A 216 -13.58 -21.45 -6.58
CA PHE A 216 -12.49 -22.03 -7.36
C PHE A 216 -12.98 -23.33 -8.00
N VAL A 217 -12.58 -23.58 -9.24
CA VAL A 217 -12.79 -24.85 -9.93
C VAL A 217 -11.45 -25.28 -10.51
N LEU A 218 -10.91 -26.39 -10.06
CA LEU A 218 -9.55 -26.80 -10.40
C LEU A 218 -9.48 -28.25 -10.85
N ARG A 219 -8.44 -28.53 -11.63
CA ARG A 219 -7.99 -29.87 -11.98
C ARG A 219 -6.68 -30.14 -11.26
N ALA A 220 -6.59 -31.31 -10.62
CA ALA A 220 -5.39 -31.74 -9.92
C ALA A 220 -5.04 -33.19 -10.25
N GLU A 221 -3.74 -33.46 -10.42
CA GLU A 221 -3.22 -34.76 -10.83
C GLU A 221 -2.37 -35.38 -9.72
N PRO A 222 -2.28 -36.72 -9.62
CA PRO A 222 -1.36 -37.37 -8.71
C PRO A 222 0.10 -36.92 -8.94
N SER A 223 0.79 -36.54 -7.88
CA SER A 223 2.21 -36.18 -7.92
C SER A 223 2.98 -36.85 -6.78
N GLU A 224 4.22 -37.26 -7.06
CA GLU A 224 5.15 -37.78 -6.03
C GLU A 224 5.73 -36.64 -5.18
N ASP A 225 5.86 -35.45 -5.76
CA ASP A 225 6.27 -34.23 -5.06
C ASP A 225 5.35 -33.06 -5.43
N PRO A 226 4.13 -33.00 -4.85
CA PRO A 226 3.19 -31.92 -5.11
C PRO A 226 3.68 -30.53 -4.70
N ALA A 227 4.66 -30.46 -3.78
CA ALA A 227 5.20 -29.21 -3.28
C ALA A 227 6.15 -28.55 -4.29
N ALA A 228 6.84 -29.35 -5.10
CA ALA A 228 7.71 -28.85 -6.17
C ALA A 228 6.96 -28.37 -7.42
N VAL A 229 5.68 -28.76 -7.59
CA VAL A 229 4.86 -28.31 -8.73
C VAL A 229 4.43 -26.86 -8.52
N GLU A 230 4.75 -26.00 -9.50
CA GLU A 230 4.33 -24.61 -9.53
C GLU A 230 2.80 -24.50 -9.57
N VAL A 231 2.25 -23.57 -8.79
CA VAL A 231 0.79 -23.38 -8.72
C VAL A 231 0.36 -22.55 -9.94
N PRO A 232 -0.59 -23.04 -10.76
CA PRO A 232 -1.09 -22.27 -11.90
C PRO A 232 -1.80 -20.98 -11.47
N ASP A 233 -1.76 -19.96 -12.33
CA ASP A 233 -2.57 -18.76 -12.16
C ASP A 233 -4.08 -19.08 -12.24
N VAL A 234 -4.87 -18.36 -11.43
CA VAL A 234 -6.34 -18.48 -11.43
C VAL A 234 -6.94 -17.80 -12.66
N ARG A 235 -7.70 -18.56 -13.46
CA ARG A 235 -8.37 -18.08 -14.67
C ARG A 235 -9.85 -17.83 -14.41
N PRO A 236 -10.34 -16.58 -14.44
CA PRO A 236 -11.77 -16.33 -14.28
C PRO A 236 -12.55 -16.83 -15.51
N ALA A 237 -13.71 -17.42 -15.29
CA ALA A 237 -14.55 -18.00 -16.34
C ALA A 237 -15.12 -16.95 -17.30
N VAL A 238 -15.28 -15.72 -16.81
CA VAL A 238 -15.69 -14.54 -17.56
C VAL A 238 -14.88 -13.33 -17.10
N GLN A 239 -14.74 -12.34 -17.97
CA GLN A 239 -14.21 -11.04 -17.54
C GLN A 239 -15.29 -10.31 -16.74
N LEU A 240 -14.99 -10.02 -15.48
CA LEU A 240 -15.87 -9.21 -14.64
C LEU A 240 -15.60 -7.73 -14.92
N GLU A 241 -16.64 -7.00 -15.33
CA GLU A 241 -16.56 -5.54 -15.47
C GLU A 241 -16.73 -4.88 -14.09
N ARG A 242 -15.89 -3.87 -13.80
CA ARG A 242 -16.01 -3.11 -12.55
C ARG A 242 -17.29 -2.28 -12.58
N PRO A 243 -18.18 -2.41 -11.59
CA PRO A 243 -19.39 -1.60 -11.54
C PRO A 243 -19.03 -0.13 -11.26
N HIS A 244 -19.73 0.79 -11.93
CA HIS A 244 -19.63 2.22 -11.68
C HIS A 244 -20.79 2.68 -10.77
N ASP A 245 -20.79 2.18 -9.54
CA ASP A 245 -21.82 2.46 -8.54
C ASP A 245 -21.49 3.67 -7.65
N GLU A 246 -22.28 3.87 -6.59
CA GLU A 246 -22.06 4.96 -5.64
C GLU A 246 -20.75 4.84 -4.84
N HIS A 247 -20.29 3.61 -4.56
CA HIS A 247 -19.03 3.38 -3.86
C HIS A 247 -17.85 3.71 -4.76
N THR A 248 -17.86 3.26 -6.00
CA THR A 248 -16.82 3.59 -6.99
C THR A 248 -16.69 5.11 -7.14
N ARG A 249 -17.81 5.82 -7.38
CA ARG A 249 -17.80 7.28 -7.55
C ARG A 249 -17.30 8.01 -6.31
N ARG A 250 -17.77 7.63 -5.11
CA ARG A 250 -17.32 8.26 -3.86
C ARG A 250 -15.85 8.00 -3.56
N ALA A 251 -15.33 6.81 -3.88
CA ALA A 251 -13.92 6.50 -3.71
C ALA A 251 -13.05 7.35 -4.65
N GLU A 252 -13.46 7.52 -5.90
CA GLU A 252 -12.80 8.41 -6.87
C GLU A 252 -12.80 9.87 -6.40
N GLU A 253 -13.92 10.36 -5.86
CA GLU A 253 -14.01 11.71 -5.28
C GLU A 253 -13.04 11.89 -4.09
N VAL A 254 -13.00 10.92 -3.17
CA VAL A 254 -12.08 10.96 -2.02
C VAL A 254 -10.62 10.91 -2.49
N GLN A 255 -10.30 10.06 -3.47
CA GLN A 255 -8.96 9.96 -4.04
C GLN A 255 -8.52 11.29 -4.67
N ALA A 256 -9.39 11.92 -5.47
CA ALA A 256 -9.11 13.21 -6.09
C ALA A 256 -8.87 14.32 -5.03
N LEU A 257 -9.63 14.32 -3.94
CA LEU A 257 -9.43 15.27 -2.83
C LEU A 257 -8.09 15.03 -2.12
N VAL A 258 -7.70 13.77 -1.88
CA VAL A 258 -6.42 13.41 -1.26
C VAL A 258 -5.24 13.82 -2.15
N GLU A 259 -5.35 13.61 -3.46
CA GLU A 259 -4.33 14.01 -4.42
C GLU A 259 -4.16 15.54 -4.47
N ALA A 260 -5.27 16.29 -4.51
CA ALA A 260 -5.24 17.75 -4.46
C ALA A 260 -4.60 18.27 -3.17
N ALA A 261 -5.01 17.73 -2.01
CA ALA A 261 -4.46 18.13 -0.72
C ALA A 261 -2.96 17.79 -0.60
N SER A 262 -2.53 16.65 -1.14
CA SER A 262 -1.12 16.25 -1.16
C SER A 262 -0.27 17.17 -2.04
N SER A 263 -0.81 17.59 -3.19
CA SER A 263 -0.17 18.56 -4.08
C SER A 263 0.01 19.92 -3.41
N ASP A 264 -1.02 20.41 -2.72
CA ASP A 264 -0.98 21.68 -1.98
C ASP A 264 0.06 21.61 -0.84
N ALA A 265 0.07 20.52 -0.08
CA ALA A 265 1.05 20.30 0.98
C ALA A 265 2.49 20.30 0.44
N GLN A 266 2.74 19.70 -0.72
CA GLN A 266 4.05 19.69 -1.36
C GLN A 266 4.49 21.09 -1.79
N THR A 267 3.57 21.89 -2.35
CA THR A 267 3.80 23.30 -2.68
C THR A 267 4.17 24.13 -1.45
N GLN A 268 3.43 23.94 -0.35
CA GLN A 268 3.72 24.63 0.92
C GLN A 268 5.07 24.22 1.50
N ALA A 269 5.42 22.93 1.50
CA ALA A 269 6.72 22.45 1.96
C ALA A 269 7.89 23.06 1.18
N THR A 270 7.72 23.21 -0.13
CA THR A 270 8.70 23.87 -1.01
C THR A 270 8.84 25.35 -0.65
N THR A 271 7.72 26.05 -0.43
CA THR A 271 7.71 27.46 -0.04
C THR A 271 8.39 27.69 1.33
N ILE A 272 8.11 26.82 2.31
CA ILE A 272 8.74 26.88 3.64
C ILE A 272 10.26 26.68 3.52
N THR A 273 10.70 25.75 2.66
CA THR A 273 12.12 25.49 2.41
C THR A 273 12.81 26.71 1.83
N ASP A 274 12.20 27.37 0.84
CA ASP A 274 12.71 28.60 0.23
C ASP A 274 12.78 29.76 1.23
N LEU A 275 11.73 29.97 2.03
CA LEU A 275 11.71 31.00 3.06
C LEU A 275 12.79 30.76 4.11
N ARG A 276 13.02 29.50 4.50
CA ARG A 276 14.08 29.12 5.43
C ARG A 276 15.46 29.45 4.85
N HIS A 277 15.71 29.13 3.58
CA HIS A 277 16.97 29.47 2.92
C HIS A 277 17.21 30.99 2.92
N ARG A 278 16.19 31.78 2.53
CA ARG A 278 16.27 33.26 2.54
C ARG A 278 16.53 33.82 3.94
N LEU A 279 15.89 33.26 4.97
CA LEU A 279 16.10 33.69 6.35
C LEU A 279 17.52 33.38 6.83
N MET A 280 18.08 32.22 6.48
CA MET A 280 19.47 31.89 6.81
C MET A 280 20.45 32.87 6.15
N THR A 281 20.29 33.15 4.85
CA THR A 281 21.12 34.14 4.16
C THR A 281 21.01 35.52 4.80
N SER A 282 19.80 35.96 5.14
CA SER A 282 19.59 37.25 5.82
C SER A 282 20.24 37.28 7.20
N ARG A 283 20.22 36.17 7.94
CA ARG A 283 20.87 36.04 9.25
C ARG A 283 22.39 36.14 9.11
N ASP A 284 22.97 35.46 8.14
CA ASP A 284 24.42 35.48 7.91
C ASP A 284 24.90 36.89 7.51
N HIS A 285 24.11 37.61 6.70
CA HIS A 285 24.36 39.03 6.42
C HIS A 285 24.29 39.91 7.69
N ALA A 286 23.30 39.68 8.56
CA ALA A 286 23.17 40.43 9.80
C ALA A 286 24.36 40.20 10.74
N ILE A 287 24.82 38.94 10.87
CA ILE A 287 26.02 38.58 11.64
C ILE A 287 27.26 39.29 11.07
N GLY A 288 27.41 39.31 9.74
CA GLY A 288 28.49 40.04 9.08
C GLY A 288 28.47 41.54 9.39
N ALA A 289 27.32 42.19 9.26
CA ALA A 289 27.16 43.61 9.56
C ALA A 289 27.43 43.93 11.05
N GLU A 290 27.03 43.07 11.97
CA GLU A 290 27.31 43.22 13.40
C GLU A 290 28.82 43.14 13.69
N ALA A 291 29.54 42.25 13.00
CA ALA A 291 30.99 42.16 13.10
C ALA A 291 31.69 43.42 12.57
N GLU A 292 31.25 43.96 11.44
CA GLU A 292 31.75 45.22 10.87
C GLU A 292 31.52 46.41 11.82
N LEU A 293 30.31 46.53 12.38
CA LEU A 293 29.99 47.54 13.40
C LEU A 293 30.91 47.41 14.62
N GLY A 294 31.22 46.17 15.05
CA GLY A 294 32.15 45.90 16.13
C GLY A 294 33.59 46.37 15.83
N VAL A 295 34.04 46.24 14.59
CA VAL A 295 35.35 46.78 14.14
C VAL A 295 35.32 48.31 14.15
N ALA A 296 34.34 48.92 13.50
CA ALA A 296 34.21 50.38 13.42
C ALA A 296 34.12 51.02 14.81
N ARG A 297 33.43 50.37 15.76
CA ARG A 297 33.36 50.83 17.14
C ARG A 297 34.73 50.84 17.83
N ARG A 298 35.54 49.80 17.65
CA ARG A 298 36.91 49.75 18.21
C ARG A 298 37.82 50.83 17.61
N GLU A 299 37.71 51.08 16.30
CA GLU A 299 38.43 52.17 15.64
C GLU A 299 38.03 53.54 16.20
N LEU A 300 36.73 53.75 16.43
CA LEU A 300 36.21 54.97 17.04
C LEU A 300 36.70 55.15 18.48
N GLU A 301 36.71 54.08 19.29
CA GLU A 301 37.24 54.09 20.66
C GLU A 301 38.74 54.42 20.67
N TRP A 302 39.53 53.84 19.74
CA TRP A 302 40.94 54.16 19.58
C TRP A 302 41.17 55.62 19.17
N ALA A 303 40.44 56.11 18.17
CA ALA A 303 40.56 57.49 17.71
C ALA A 303 40.21 58.51 18.82
N HIS A 304 39.18 58.22 19.61
CA HIS A 304 38.84 59.04 20.79
C HIS A 304 39.98 59.06 21.82
N ALA A 305 40.61 57.92 22.09
CA ALA A 305 41.73 57.85 23.02
C ALA A 305 42.94 58.68 22.53
N GLU A 306 43.26 58.60 21.24
CA GLU A 306 44.35 59.41 20.63
C GLU A 306 44.04 60.91 20.67
N ILE A 307 42.80 61.32 20.37
CA ILE A 307 42.38 62.72 20.50
C ILE A 307 42.55 63.20 21.94
N GLY A 308 42.13 62.40 22.93
CA GLY A 308 42.28 62.73 24.34
C GLY A 308 43.75 62.92 24.75
N LYS A 309 44.65 62.05 24.25
CA LYS A 309 46.09 62.18 24.46
C LYS A 309 46.66 63.45 23.82
N ALA A 310 46.34 63.71 22.55
CA ALA A 310 46.78 64.90 21.85
C ALA A 310 46.28 66.20 22.51
N GLN A 311 45.07 66.20 23.06
CA GLN A 311 44.55 67.31 23.86
C GLN A 311 45.35 67.52 25.14
N ALA A 312 45.67 66.44 25.87
CA ALA A 312 46.50 66.53 27.08
C ALA A 312 47.91 67.07 26.77
N ASP A 313 48.54 66.57 25.71
CA ASP A 313 49.85 67.04 25.24
C ASP A 313 49.82 68.53 24.84
N ALA A 314 48.76 68.96 24.16
CA ALA A 314 48.56 70.36 23.79
C ALA A 314 48.38 71.27 25.01
N ILE A 315 47.64 70.81 26.03
CA ILE A 315 47.47 71.52 27.31
C ILE A 315 48.82 71.66 28.01
N ASP A 316 49.62 70.60 28.08
CA ASP A 316 50.95 70.62 28.71
C ASP A 316 51.92 71.54 27.95
N ALA A 317 51.96 71.45 26.62
CA ALA A 317 52.77 72.33 25.77
C ALA A 317 52.38 73.81 25.96
N HIS A 318 51.08 74.10 26.06
CA HIS A 318 50.58 75.44 26.33
C HIS A 318 51.03 75.94 27.71
N ALA A 319 50.99 75.09 28.74
CA ALA A 319 51.48 75.42 30.08
C ALA A 319 52.99 75.72 30.09
N ARG A 320 53.81 74.91 29.39
CA ARG A 320 55.26 75.14 29.24
C ARG A 320 55.58 76.45 28.54
N LEU A 321 54.88 76.74 27.43
CA LEU A 321 55.03 78.02 26.70
C LEU A 321 54.72 79.21 27.61
N ARG A 322 53.67 79.09 28.43
CA ARG A 322 53.29 80.14 29.39
C ARG A 322 54.37 80.34 30.45
N ALA A 323 54.90 79.25 31.03
CA ALA A 323 56.00 79.32 31.99
C ALA A 323 57.26 79.96 31.40
N ALA A 324 57.64 79.57 30.17
CA ALA A 324 58.78 80.17 29.46
C ALA A 324 58.55 81.67 29.17
N LEU A 325 57.32 82.07 28.83
CA LEU A 325 56.97 83.48 28.63
C LEU A 325 57.09 84.27 29.94
N ASP A 326 56.66 83.70 31.05
CA ASP A 326 56.80 84.30 32.38
C ASP A 326 58.29 84.46 32.77
N GLU A 327 59.13 83.44 32.51
CA GLU A 327 60.59 83.53 32.70
C GLU A 327 61.23 84.62 31.85
N VAL A 328 60.93 84.68 30.54
CA VAL A 328 61.44 85.75 29.65
C VAL A 328 61.01 87.12 30.16
N THR A 329 59.78 87.24 30.66
CA THR A 329 59.25 88.49 31.23
C THR A 329 60.01 88.88 32.51
N ALA A 330 60.31 87.93 33.38
CA ALA A 330 61.09 88.13 34.59
C ALA A 330 62.55 88.51 34.30
N LEU A 331 63.23 87.78 33.40
CA LEU A 331 64.58 88.10 32.91
C LEU A 331 64.64 89.52 32.34
N ARG A 332 63.63 89.90 31.56
CA ARG A 332 63.52 91.25 30.98
C ARG A 332 63.33 92.33 32.05
N GLN A 333 62.57 92.06 33.11
CA GLN A 333 62.48 92.97 34.26
C GLN A 333 63.81 93.09 35.01
N GLN A 334 64.54 91.98 35.22
CA GLN A 334 65.87 91.98 35.83
C GLN A 334 66.88 92.79 34.99
N MET A 335 66.96 92.56 33.68
CA MET A 335 67.85 93.31 32.80
C MET A 335 67.52 94.82 32.75
N ARG A 336 66.23 95.20 32.87
CA ARG A 336 65.83 96.61 33.04
C ARG A 336 66.33 97.20 34.35
N ARG A 337 66.26 96.46 35.46
CA ARG A 337 66.80 96.91 36.75
C ARG A 337 68.33 97.05 36.72
N ALA A 338 69.02 96.17 35.99
CA ALA A 338 70.48 96.20 35.80
C ALA A 338 70.99 97.25 34.77
N HIS A 339 70.12 98.09 34.18
CA HIS A 339 70.47 99.09 33.14
C HIS A 339 71.10 98.51 31.86
N LEU A 340 70.85 97.22 31.56
CA LEU A 340 71.40 96.50 30.40
C LEU A 340 70.46 96.47 29.18
N LEU A 341 69.30 97.14 29.22
CA LEU A 341 68.35 97.20 28.10
C LEU A 341 67.95 98.65 27.77
N GLY A 342 68.25 99.11 26.56
CA GLY A 342 67.73 100.34 25.99
C GLY A 342 66.26 100.23 25.54
N PRO A 343 65.57 101.36 25.24
CA PRO A 343 64.14 101.37 24.93
C PRO A 343 63.80 100.66 23.62
N ILE A 344 62.72 99.89 23.61
CA ILE A 344 62.27 99.11 22.44
C ILE A 344 61.27 99.90 21.60
N VAL A 345 61.56 99.97 20.30
CA VAL A 345 60.72 100.50 19.23
C VAL A 345 59.62 99.48 18.85
N PRO A 346 58.35 99.88 18.68
CA PRO A 346 57.27 98.94 18.37
C PRO A 346 57.38 98.30 16.98
N ILE A 347 57.22 96.98 16.90
CA ILE A 347 57.26 96.13 15.68
C ILE A 347 55.98 96.27 14.81
N GLY A 348 55.22 97.35 14.95
CA GLY A 348 54.06 97.65 14.09
C GLY A 348 54.38 98.29 12.74
N ARG A 349 55.62 98.77 12.51
CA ARG A 349 55.97 99.58 11.32
C ARG A 349 56.92 98.95 10.30
N ARG A 350 57.46 97.75 10.53
CA ARG A 350 58.42 97.12 9.58
C ARG A 350 57.83 96.14 8.56
N VAL A 351 56.60 95.65 8.73
CA VAL A 351 56.00 94.71 7.74
C VAL A 351 55.26 95.42 6.59
N LYS A 352 54.84 96.69 6.76
CA LYS A 352 54.29 97.50 5.63
C LYS A 352 55.34 97.93 4.58
N ALA A 353 56.64 97.75 4.85
CA ALA A 353 57.71 98.03 3.89
C ALA A 353 58.13 96.81 3.06
N ALA A 354 57.78 95.57 3.46
CA ALA A 354 58.11 94.35 2.71
C ALA A 354 56.97 93.90 1.78
N ALA A 355 55.70 94.15 2.11
CA ALA A 355 54.56 93.74 1.29
C ALA A 355 54.27 94.66 0.08
N ARG A 356 54.95 95.80 -0.07
CA ARG A 356 54.87 96.65 -1.29
C ARG A 356 55.95 96.36 -2.34
N ARG A 357 56.84 95.38 -2.10
CA ARG A 357 57.90 94.99 -3.05
C ARG A 357 57.72 93.61 -3.69
N ALA A 358 56.63 92.90 -3.42
CA ALA A 358 56.30 91.60 -4.03
C ALA A 358 55.05 91.63 -4.95
N VAL A 359 54.58 92.83 -5.33
CA VAL A 359 53.52 93.04 -6.37
C VAL A 359 54.10 93.72 -7.63
N ARG A 360 55.43 93.73 -7.79
CA ARG A 360 56.12 93.92 -9.08
C ARG A 360 57.37 93.05 -9.07
N GLY A 361 57.24 91.86 -9.66
CA GLY A 361 58.23 90.81 -9.78
C GLY A 361 57.53 89.55 -10.25
#